data_AF-A0A9X4KXG5-F1
#
_entry.id   AF-A0A9X4KXG5-F1
#
_cell.length_a   1.000
_cell.length_b   1.000
_cell.length_c   1.000
_cell.angle_alpha   90.00
_cell.angle_beta   90.00
_cell.angle_gamma   90.00
#
_symmetry.space_group_name_H-M   'P 1'
#
loop_
_entity.id
_entity.type
_entity.pdbx_description
1 polymer ?
#
loop_
_entity_poly.entity_id
_entity_poly.type
_entity_poly.pdbx_seq_one_letter_code
_entity_poly.pdbx_strand_id
1 'polypeptide(L)'
;MKIGIIGYGTRMHYFLDRLLELDAGVEVAAVADIDTAKAAKLLAEKGIEAPAVSLYTDADEMLARETLDGVMIGTRCALHAEMAVKVMRLHLPLFLEKPVGITDADLQRLSEAAKTSRSEVVVSFPLRNTPLVKLVKEIVDSGRLGTIEHAQAVNNVPYGGVYYHSWYRDEAETGGLFFAEGDARSGLSELPHRPAPGIGRRDGVEAGVQGK
;
A
#
# COMPACT_ATOMS: atom_id res chain seq x y z
N MET A 1 3.92 -18.06 -12.90
CA MET A 1 4.60 -16.78 -12.66
C MET A 1 5.55 -16.96 -11.49
N LYS A 2 6.85 -16.75 -11.70
CA LYS A 2 7.88 -16.82 -10.67
C LYS A 2 7.94 -15.52 -9.89
N ILE A 3 7.61 -15.56 -8.61
CA ILE A 3 7.64 -14.38 -7.76
C ILE A 3 8.80 -14.44 -6.76
N GLY A 4 9.40 -13.30 -6.51
CA GLY A 4 10.29 -13.08 -5.36
C GLY A 4 9.53 -12.38 -4.23
N ILE A 5 9.89 -12.67 -2.98
CA ILE A 5 9.34 -11.97 -1.82
C ILE A 5 10.47 -11.31 -1.03
N ILE A 6 10.35 -10.01 -0.76
CA ILE A 6 11.25 -9.26 0.11
C ILE A 6 10.52 -8.96 1.43
N GLY A 7 11.00 -9.55 2.53
CA GLY A 7 10.35 -9.50 3.84
C GLY A 7 9.20 -10.50 3.94
N TYR A 8 9.45 -11.68 4.49
CA TYR A 8 8.48 -12.76 4.65
C TYR A 8 7.92 -12.85 6.07
N GLY A 9 7.32 -11.75 6.50
CA GLY A 9 6.60 -11.66 7.77
C GLY A 9 5.19 -12.24 7.72
N THR A 10 4.45 -12.09 8.81
CA THR A 10 3.07 -12.58 8.97
C THR A 10 2.13 -12.09 7.86
N ARG A 11 2.31 -10.86 7.36
CA ARG A 11 1.50 -10.31 6.27
C ARG A 11 1.74 -11.04 4.95
N MET A 12 2.99 -11.19 4.52
CA MET A 12 3.31 -11.94 3.30
C MET A 12 2.93 -13.41 3.40
N HIS A 13 3.10 -14.02 4.58
CA HIS A 13 2.66 -15.38 4.83
C HIS A 13 1.15 -15.55 4.58
N TYR A 14 0.32 -14.64 5.12
CA TYR A 14 -1.13 -14.63 4.87
C TYR A 14 -1.50 -14.36 3.41
N PHE A 15 -0.81 -13.43 2.74
CA PHE A 15 -1.05 -13.17 1.33
C PHE A 15 -0.74 -14.40 0.47
N LEU A 16 0.35 -15.10 0.77
CA LEU A 16 0.71 -16.32 0.06
C LEU A 16 -0.34 -17.41 0.25
N ASP A 17 -0.94 -17.56 1.44
CA ASP A 17 -2.07 -18.49 1.64
C ASP A 17 -3.20 -18.21 0.65
N ARG A 18 -3.59 -16.94 0.50
CA ARG A 18 -4.67 -16.56 -0.41
C ARG A 18 -4.30 -16.77 -1.88
N LEU A 19 -3.05 -16.53 -2.26
CA LEU A 19 -2.59 -16.79 -3.62
C LEU A 19 -2.60 -18.28 -3.97
N LEU A 20 -2.21 -19.14 -3.02
CA LEU A 20 -2.24 -20.59 -3.20
C LEU A 20 -3.67 -21.13 -3.23
N GLU A 21 -4.55 -20.64 -2.36
CA GLU A 21 -5.99 -21.00 -2.35
C GLU A 21 -6.70 -20.66 -3.66
N LEU A 22 -6.29 -19.57 -4.33
CA LEU A 22 -6.87 -19.10 -5.58
C LEU A 22 -6.32 -19.80 -6.83
N ASP A 23 -5.33 -20.70 -6.68
CA ASP A 23 -4.59 -21.32 -7.78
C ASP A 23 -4.14 -20.30 -8.83
N ALA A 24 -3.54 -19.20 -8.35
CA ALA A 24 -3.16 -18.06 -9.19
C ALA A 24 -1.99 -18.36 -10.16
N GLY A 25 -1.54 -19.62 -10.26
CA GLY A 25 -0.40 -20.01 -11.10
C GLY A 25 0.92 -19.38 -10.65
N VAL A 26 1.06 -19.13 -9.35
CA VAL A 26 2.22 -18.44 -8.74
C VAL A 26 3.18 -19.46 -8.14
N GLU A 27 4.47 -19.30 -8.45
CA GLU A 27 5.58 -20.07 -7.90
C GLU A 27 6.46 -19.13 -7.10
N VAL A 28 6.66 -19.40 -5.81
CA VAL A 28 7.60 -18.64 -4.97
C VAL A 28 9.01 -19.14 -5.26
N ALA A 29 9.71 -18.46 -6.17
CA ALA A 29 11.04 -18.85 -6.61
C ALA A 29 12.13 -18.43 -5.62
N ALA A 30 11.95 -17.28 -4.96
CA ALA A 30 12.93 -16.78 -4.01
C ALA A 30 12.34 -15.91 -2.90
N VAL A 31 12.99 -15.93 -1.73
CA VAL A 31 12.64 -15.08 -0.59
C VAL A 31 13.91 -14.44 -0.01
N ALA A 32 13.87 -13.11 0.14
CA ALA A 32 14.86 -12.34 0.87
C ALA A 32 14.28 -11.92 2.23
N ASP A 33 14.86 -12.42 3.32
CA ASP A 33 14.51 -12.03 4.69
C ASP A 33 15.75 -12.06 5.59
N ILE A 34 15.83 -11.14 6.55
CA ILE A 34 16.92 -11.11 7.54
C ILE A 34 16.92 -12.35 8.44
N ASP A 35 15.76 -12.99 8.62
CA ASP A 35 15.57 -14.23 9.36
C ASP A 35 15.13 -15.35 8.39
N THR A 36 16.09 -15.81 7.58
CA THR A 36 15.86 -16.89 6.60
C THR A 36 15.41 -18.20 7.25
N ALA A 37 15.80 -18.47 8.49
CA ALA A 37 15.38 -19.67 9.22
C ALA A 37 13.88 -19.64 9.53
N LYS A 38 13.37 -18.49 10.00
CA LYS A 38 11.94 -18.29 10.18
C LYS A 38 11.19 -18.33 8.85
N ALA A 39 11.73 -17.71 7.80
CA ALA A 39 11.12 -17.74 6.49
C ALA A 39 11.01 -19.17 5.94
N ALA A 40 12.09 -19.96 6.04
CA ALA A 40 12.11 -21.37 5.66
C ALA A 40 11.03 -22.18 6.36
N LYS A 41 10.90 -22.02 7.69
CA LYS A 41 9.88 -22.72 8.48
C LYS A 41 8.46 -22.37 8.01
N LEU A 42 8.17 -21.09 7.82
CA LEU A 42 6.84 -20.63 7.40
C LEU A 42 6.48 -21.04 5.96
N LEU A 43 7.47 -21.22 5.09
CA LEU A 43 7.28 -21.75 3.73
C LEU A 43 7.07 -23.27 3.74
N ALA A 44 7.81 -24.00 4.59
CA ALA A 44 7.67 -25.44 4.78
C ALA A 44 6.25 -25.82 5.26
N GLU A 45 5.64 -25.00 6.13
CA GLU A 45 4.23 -25.14 6.53
C GLU A 45 3.25 -25.12 5.34
N LYS A 46 3.68 -24.60 4.19
CA LYS A 46 2.91 -24.55 2.93
C LYS A 46 3.40 -25.54 1.88
N GLY A 47 4.34 -26.42 2.22
CA GLY A 47 4.96 -27.37 1.29
C GLY A 47 5.92 -26.73 0.29
N ILE A 48 6.41 -25.52 0.56
CA ILE A 48 7.38 -24.82 -0.29
C ILE A 48 8.75 -24.91 0.39
N GLU A 49 9.64 -25.72 -0.19
CA GLU A 49 10.96 -25.98 0.37
C GLU A 49 12.03 -26.00 -0.74
N ALA A 50 13.30 -26.00 -0.34
CA ALA A 50 14.40 -26.17 -1.28
C ALA A 50 14.29 -27.53 -2.03
N PRO A 51 14.65 -27.61 -3.31
CA PRO A 51 15.25 -26.56 -4.14
C PRO A 51 14.23 -25.66 -4.87
N ALA A 52 12.93 -25.77 -4.57
CA ALA A 52 11.89 -25.00 -5.26
C ALA A 52 11.92 -23.51 -4.90
N VAL A 53 12.43 -23.16 -3.72
CA VAL A 53 12.62 -21.78 -3.27
C VAL A 53 14.08 -21.54 -2.84
N SER A 54 14.67 -20.46 -3.32
CA SER A 54 15.96 -19.95 -2.87
C SER A 54 15.78 -18.95 -1.72
N LEU A 55 16.60 -19.04 -0.68
CA LEU A 55 16.56 -18.12 0.46
C LEU A 55 17.79 -17.20 0.47
N TYR A 56 17.55 -15.91 0.67
CA TYR A 56 18.56 -14.87 0.69
C TYR A 56 18.44 -14.04 1.96
N THR A 57 19.58 -13.58 2.48
CA THR A 57 19.60 -12.60 3.59
C THR A 57 19.60 -11.16 3.09
N ASP A 58 19.87 -10.97 1.79
CA ASP A 58 19.99 -9.68 1.13
C ASP A 58 19.11 -9.61 -0.11
N ALA A 59 18.36 -8.52 -0.25
CA ALA A 59 17.44 -8.32 -1.36
C ALA A 59 18.17 -8.03 -2.67
N ASP A 60 19.31 -7.32 -2.64
CA ASP A 60 20.07 -7.00 -3.85
C ASP A 60 20.70 -8.26 -4.44
N GLU A 61 21.20 -9.18 -3.60
CA GLU A 61 21.68 -10.50 -4.02
C GLU A 61 20.58 -11.33 -4.69
N MET A 62 19.39 -11.40 -4.08
CA MET A 62 18.23 -12.10 -4.65
C MET A 62 17.87 -11.52 -6.03
N LEU A 63 17.71 -10.19 -6.12
CA LEU A 63 17.32 -9.51 -7.35
C LEU A 63 18.37 -9.62 -8.46
N ALA A 64 19.65 -9.79 -8.12
CA ALA A 64 20.73 -9.96 -9.08
C ALA A 64 20.86 -11.40 -9.61
N ARG A 65 20.50 -12.40 -8.80
CA ARG A 65 20.68 -13.83 -9.15
C ARG A 65 19.45 -14.46 -9.77
N GLU A 66 18.27 -14.02 -9.36
CA GLU A 66 17.02 -14.66 -9.73
C GLU A 66 16.42 -14.04 -11.00
N THR A 67 15.79 -14.88 -11.82
CA THR A 67 14.95 -14.43 -12.93
C THR A 67 13.49 -14.50 -12.48
N LEU A 68 12.95 -13.34 -12.09
CA LEU A 68 11.62 -13.21 -11.51
C LEU A 68 10.67 -12.53 -12.49
N ASP A 69 9.41 -12.94 -12.49
CA ASP A 69 8.32 -12.31 -13.24
C ASP A 69 7.68 -11.15 -12.44
N GLY A 70 7.90 -11.09 -11.13
CA GLY A 70 7.38 -10.05 -10.25
C GLY A 70 7.90 -10.18 -8.82
N VAL A 71 7.72 -9.13 -8.02
CA VAL A 71 8.19 -9.07 -6.64
C VAL A 71 7.08 -8.60 -5.70
N MET A 72 6.97 -9.25 -4.54
CA MET A 72 6.14 -8.82 -3.42
C MET A 72 7.01 -8.28 -2.29
N ILE A 73 6.64 -7.12 -1.73
CA ILE A 73 7.36 -6.48 -0.63
C ILE A 73 6.47 -6.38 0.59
N GLY A 74 6.90 -6.97 1.70
CA GLY A 74 6.26 -6.90 3.01
C GLY A 74 7.28 -6.77 4.15
N THR A 75 8.25 -5.89 3.96
CA THR A 75 9.25 -5.53 4.99
C THR A 75 8.65 -4.61 6.05
N ARG A 76 9.49 -4.02 6.91
CA ARG A 76 9.06 -2.93 7.80
C ARG A 76 8.74 -1.68 6.96
N CYS A 77 7.81 -0.85 7.43
CA CYS A 77 7.29 0.28 6.65
C CYS A 77 8.39 1.27 6.23
N ALA A 78 9.39 1.52 7.08
CA ALA A 78 10.55 2.36 6.75
C ALA A 78 11.37 1.87 5.55
N LEU A 79 11.34 0.56 5.25
CA LEU A 79 12.12 -0.06 4.18
C LEU A 79 11.34 -0.20 2.86
N HIS A 80 10.02 -0.02 2.87
CA HIS A 80 9.16 -0.21 1.70
C HIS A 80 9.64 0.61 0.49
N ALA A 81 9.89 1.91 0.69
CA ALA A 81 10.28 2.80 -0.39
C ALA A 81 11.64 2.42 -1.01
N GLU A 82 12.62 2.06 -0.18
CA GLU A 82 13.93 1.63 -0.68
C GLU A 82 13.81 0.36 -1.52
N MET A 83 13.13 -0.66 -0.99
CA MET A 83 12.98 -1.94 -1.68
C MET A 83 12.14 -1.80 -2.96
N ALA A 84 11.09 -1.00 -2.94
CA ALA A 84 10.28 -0.70 -4.12
C ALA A 84 11.10 -0.01 -5.21
N VAL A 85 11.93 0.98 -4.87
CA VAL A 85 12.82 1.64 -5.84
C VAL A 85 13.79 0.65 -6.47
N LYS A 86 14.36 -0.29 -5.70
CA LYS A 86 15.23 -1.35 -6.22
C LYS A 86 14.52 -2.21 -7.27
N VAL A 87 13.31 -2.68 -6.95
CA VAL A 87 12.49 -3.49 -7.89
C VAL A 87 12.08 -2.68 -9.13
N MET A 88 11.66 -1.44 -8.95
CA MET A 88 11.20 -0.58 -10.05
C MET A 88 12.31 -0.27 -11.08
N ARG A 89 13.57 -0.22 -10.64
CA ARG A 89 14.73 -0.07 -11.55
C ARG A 89 14.92 -1.28 -12.47
N LEU A 90 14.44 -2.45 -12.07
CA LEU A 90 14.46 -3.67 -12.87
C LEU A 90 13.22 -3.81 -13.76
N HIS A 91 12.28 -2.86 -13.68
CA HIS A 91 11.03 -2.85 -14.43
C HIS A 91 10.13 -4.07 -14.17
N LEU A 92 10.30 -4.72 -13.02
CA LEU A 92 9.48 -5.86 -12.62
C LEU A 92 8.14 -5.40 -12.06
N PRO A 93 7.03 -6.11 -12.35
CA PRO A 93 5.77 -5.97 -11.63
C PRO A 93 5.99 -6.05 -10.11
N LEU A 94 5.34 -5.16 -9.37
CA LEU A 94 5.57 -4.97 -7.94
C LEU A 94 4.25 -4.95 -7.17
N PHE A 95 4.14 -5.84 -6.18
CA PHE A 95 3.17 -5.73 -5.09
C PHE A 95 3.86 -5.13 -3.86
N LEU A 96 3.32 -4.03 -3.34
CA LEU A 96 3.90 -3.29 -2.22
C LEU A 96 2.90 -3.18 -1.07
N GLU A 97 3.27 -3.65 0.12
CA GLU A 97 2.49 -3.37 1.33
C GLU A 97 2.42 -1.87 1.64
N LYS A 98 1.30 -1.45 2.23
CA LYS A 98 1.12 -0.10 2.75
C LYS A 98 1.79 0.06 4.12
N PRO A 99 2.12 1.29 4.55
CA PRO A 99 2.24 2.50 3.72
C PRO A 99 3.44 2.38 2.77
N VAL A 100 3.41 3.04 1.62
CA VAL A 100 4.51 2.95 0.63
C VAL A 100 5.83 3.57 1.09
N GLY A 101 5.75 4.47 2.08
CA GLY A 101 6.86 5.14 2.74
C GLY A 101 6.37 5.87 3.98
N ILE A 102 7.28 6.32 4.84
CA ILE A 102 6.95 6.97 6.11
C ILE A 102 7.50 8.41 6.20
N THR A 103 8.24 8.85 5.19
CA THR A 103 8.77 10.23 5.09
C THR A 103 8.47 10.84 3.71
N ASP A 104 8.49 12.17 3.60
CA ASP A 104 8.37 12.85 2.31
C ASP A 104 9.52 12.49 1.35
N ALA A 105 10.71 12.23 1.88
CA ALA A 105 11.85 11.78 1.09
C ALA A 105 11.59 10.41 0.45
N ASP A 106 10.87 9.51 1.14
CA ASP A 106 10.44 8.23 0.57
C ASP A 106 9.52 8.43 -0.63
N LEU A 107 8.53 9.31 -0.48
CA LEU A 107 7.57 9.62 -1.54
C LEU A 107 8.24 10.27 -2.75
N GLN A 108 9.21 11.16 -2.53
CA GLN A 108 10.01 11.75 -3.59
C GLN A 108 10.83 10.69 -4.32
N ARG A 109 11.53 9.79 -3.60
CA ARG A 109 12.30 8.69 -4.21
C ARG A 109 11.41 7.77 -5.05
N LEU A 110 10.23 7.43 -4.55
CA LEU A 110 9.25 6.62 -5.28
C LEU A 110 8.72 7.32 -6.52
N SER A 111 8.37 8.61 -6.41
CA SER A 111 7.92 9.44 -7.55
C SER A 111 8.98 9.48 -8.65
N GLU A 112 10.24 9.67 -8.26
CA GLU A 112 11.36 9.76 -9.20
C GLU A 112 11.60 8.41 -9.89
N ALA A 113 11.55 7.31 -9.15
CA ALA A 113 11.65 5.97 -9.73
C ALA A 113 10.49 5.67 -10.69
N ALA A 114 9.26 6.07 -10.33
CA ALA A 114 8.06 5.87 -11.15
C ALA A 114 8.15 6.57 -12.51
N LYS A 115 8.78 7.74 -12.60
CA LYS A 115 8.94 8.49 -13.87
C LYS A 115 9.70 7.69 -14.94
N THR A 116 10.63 6.83 -14.53
CA THR A 116 11.49 6.06 -15.45
C THR A 116 11.16 4.57 -15.50
N SER A 117 10.36 4.08 -14.55
CA SER A 117 10.04 2.66 -14.46
C SER A 117 8.89 2.28 -15.39
N ARG A 118 8.93 1.04 -15.89
CA ARG A 118 7.81 0.40 -16.59
C ARG A 118 7.07 -0.62 -15.72
N SER A 119 7.44 -0.71 -14.44
CA SER A 119 6.82 -1.62 -13.48
C SER A 119 5.33 -1.33 -13.33
N GLU A 120 4.51 -2.37 -13.42
CA GLU A 120 3.13 -2.32 -12.94
C GLU A 120 3.14 -2.46 -11.41
N VAL A 121 2.69 -1.42 -10.71
CA VAL A 121 2.75 -1.38 -9.24
C VAL A 121 1.34 -1.48 -8.65
N VAL A 122 1.16 -2.45 -7.76
CA VAL A 122 -0.05 -2.60 -6.94
C VAL A 122 0.32 -2.33 -5.48
N VAL A 123 -0.32 -1.36 -4.87
CA VAL A 123 -0.20 -1.10 -3.43
C VAL A 123 -1.33 -1.80 -2.69
N SER A 124 -1.00 -2.48 -1.59
CA SER A 124 -1.92 -3.25 -0.76
C SER A 124 -2.90 -2.36 0.02
N PHE A 125 -3.96 -1.92 -0.66
CA PHE A 125 -5.11 -1.25 -0.07
C PHE A 125 -6.32 -2.19 0.01
N PRO A 126 -6.32 -3.21 0.90
CA PRO A 126 -7.32 -4.27 0.88
C PRO A 126 -8.75 -3.76 1.03
N LEU A 127 -8.97 -2.71 1.85
CA LEU A 127 -10.30 -2.13 2.06
C LEU A 127 -10.92 -1.62 0.75
N ARG A 128 -10.12 -1.04 -0.16
CA ARG A 128 -10.58 -0.54 -1.46
C ARG A 128 -11.21 -1.65 -2.32
N ASN A 129 -10.80 -2.89 -2.10
CA ASN A 129 -11.26 -4.04 -2.87
C ASN A 129 -12.41 -4.82 -2.21
N THR A 130 -12.84 -4.42 -1.01
CA THR A 130 -13.96 -5.08 -0.33
C THR A 130 -15.30 -4.84 -1.05
N PRO A 131 -16.23 -5.82 -1.03
CA PRO A 131 -17.57 -5.63 -1.61
C PRO A 131 -18.30 -4.41 -1.03
N LEU A 132 -18.10 -4.15 0.27
CA LEU A 132 -18.71 -3.00 0.95
C LEU A 132 -18.25 -1.67 0.35
N VAL A 133 -16.94 -1.45 0.21
CA VAL A 133 -16.40 -0.19 -0.34
C VAL A 133 -16.74 -0.03 -1.80
N LYS A 134 -16.72 -1.12 -2.58
CA LYS A 134 -17.15 -1.11 -3.99
C LYS A 134 -18.62 -0.70 -4.14
N LEU A 135 -19.51 -1.24 -3.32
CA LEU A 135 -20.93 -0.89 -3.32
C LEU A 135 -21.15 0.57 -2.91
N VAL A 136 -20.45 1.05 -1.88
CA VAL A 136 -20.52 2.46 -1.47
C VAL A 136 -20.10 3.36 -2.63
N LYS A 137 -19.01 3.02 -3.34
CA LYS A 137 -18.56 3.77 -4.52
C LYS A 137 -19.59 3.75 -5.64
N GLU A 138 -20.20 2.60 -5.93
CA GLU A 138 -21.27 2.51 -6.94
C GLU A 138 -22.46 3.42 -6.60
N ILE A 139 -22.91 3.42 -5.33
CA ILE A 139 -24.02 4.28 -4.88
C ILE A 139 -23.65 5.76 -5.04
N VAL A 140 -22.44 6.14 -4.66
CA VAL A 140 -21.93 7.51 -4.79
C VAL A 140 -21.87 7.92 -6.27
N ASP A 141 -21.23 7.11 -7.11
CA ASP A 141 -21.02 7.39 -8.53
C ASP A 141 -22.34 7.41 -9.31
N SER A 142 -23.37 6.68 -8.85
CA SER A 142 -24.70 6.69 -9.45
C SER A 142 -25.44 8.03 -9.33
N GLY A 143 -24.96 8.95 -8.47
CA GLY A 143 -25.60 10.24 -8.23
C GLY A 143 -26.91 10.17 -7.44
N ARG A 144 -27.34 8.97 -6.99
CA ARG A 144 -28.59 8.76 -6.25
C ARG A 144 -28.66 9.48 -4.90
N LEU A 145 -27.50 9.89 -4.37
CA LEU A 145 -27.38 10.65 -3.12
C LEU A 145 -27.41 12.17 -3.33
N GLY A 146 -27.44 12.65 -4.58
CA GLY A 146 -27.28 14.07 -4.89
C GLY A 146 -25.87 14.58 -4.58
N THR A 147 -25.76 15.83 -4.13
CA THR A 147 -24.48 16.40 -3.69
C THR A 147 -24.11 15.87 -2.31
N ILE A 148 -22.93 15.26 -2.20
CA ILE A 148 -22.38 14.80 -0.91
C ILE A 148 -21.78 16.00 -0.19
N GLU A 149 -22.43 16.44 0.89
CA GLU A 149 -21.97 17.57 1.72
C GLU A 149 -21.05 17.13 2.87
N HIS A 150 -21.18 15.88 3.33
CA HIS A 150 -20.43 15.38 4.48
C HIS A 150 -20.20 13.86 4.39
N ALA A 151 -19.03 13.42 4.83
CA ALA A 151 -18.69 12.01 5.03
C ALA A 151 -17.96 11.84 6.36
N GLN A 152 -18.36 10.82 7.13
CA GLN A 152 -17.71 10.44 8.37
C GLN A 152 -17.28 8.97 8.28
N ALA A 153 -16.02 8.71 8.60
CA ALA A 153 -15.47 7.36 8.66
C ALA A 153 -14.89 7.11 10.06
N VAL A 154 -15.20 5.94 10.63
CA VAL A 154 -14.69 5.49 11.93
C VAL A 154 -14.12 4.10 11.74
N ASN A 155 -12.84 3.93 12.06
CA ASN A 155 -12.17 2.62 12.05
C ASN A 155 -11.84 2.22 13.49
N ASN A 156 -12.63 1.29 14.03
CA ASN A 156 -12.37 0.72 15.36
C ASN A 156 -11.54 -0.54 15.21
N VAL A 157 -10.29 -0.50 15.65
CA VAL A 157 -9.35 -1.62 15.51
C VAL A 157 -9.26 -2.38 16.84
N PRO A 158 -9.98 -3.51 17.02
CA PRO A 158 -10.06 -4.21 18.32
C PRO A 158 -8.72 -4.83 18.74
N TYR A 159 -7.83 -5.11 17.78
CA TYR A 159 -6.45 -5.54 18.04
C TYR A 159 -5.47 -4.37 18.16
N GLY A 160 -5.95 -3.13 18.27
CA GLY A 160 -5.12 -1.91 18.28
C GLY A 160 -4.06 -1.85 19.39
N GLY A 161 -4.14 -2.73 20.39
CA GLY A 161 -3.07 -2.95 21.37
C GLY A 161 -1.71 -3.22 20.72
N VAL A 162 -1.69 -3.89 19.55
CA VAL A 162 -0.43 -4.21 18.84
C VAL A 162 0.38 -2.97 18.50
N TYR A 163 -0.26 -1.82 18.24
CA TYR A 163 0.42 -0.57 17.90
C TYR A 163 1.18 0.05 19.08
N TYR A 164 0.91 -0.41 20.30
CA TYR A 164 1.59 0.04 21.51
C TYR A 164 2.68 -0.94 21.99
N HIS A 165 2.96 -1.99 21.21
CA HIS A 165 3.90 -3.06 21.55
C HIS A 165 4.99 -3.25 20.47
N SER A 166 6.09 -3.89 20.86
CA SER A 166 7.17 -4.35 19.96
C SER A 166 7.72 -3.23 19.07
N TRP A 167 7.89 -3.48 17.77
CA TRP A 167 8.41 -2.50 16.81
C TRP A 167 7.32 -1.55 16.29
N TYR A 168 6.03 -1.88 16.46
CA TYR A 168 4.93 -1.04 15.97
C TYR A 168 4.80 0.30 16.71
N ARG A 169 5.30 0.38 17.95
CA ARG A 169 5.35 1.64 18.71
C ARG A 169 6.48 2.57 18.29
N ASP A 170 7.40 2.11 17.46
CA ASP A 170 8.52 2.92 16.99
C ASP A 170 8.07 3.74 15.78
N GLU A 171 7.98 5.06 15.96
CA GLU A 171 7.59 5.98 14.89
C GLU A 171 8.62 6.00 13.76
N ALA A 172 9.90 5.74 14.05
CA ALA A 172 10.94 5.66 13.03
C ALA A 172 10.76 4.45 12.11
N GLU A 173 10.01 3.43 12.54
CA GLU A 173 9.73 2.22 11.76
C GLU A 173 8.38 2.27 11.04
N THR A 174 7.41 2.99 11.61
CA THR A 174 5.99 2.95 11.17
C THR A 174 5.44 4.26 10.62
N GLY A 175 6.08 5.41 10.93
CA GLY A 175 5.50 6.74 10.72
C GLY A 175 4.34 7.05 11.68
N GLY A 176 4.09 6.20 12.68
CA GLY A 176 2.99 6.32 13.62
C GLY A 176 1.66 5.75 13.12
N LEU A 177 0.66 5.74 14.01
CA LEU A 177 -0.63 5.06 13.77
C LEU A 177 -1.39 5.62 12.56
N PHE A 178 -1.23 6.92 12.26
CA PHE A 178 -1.90 7.53 11.12
C PHE A 178 -1.38 7.03 9.77
N PHE A 179 -0.09 6.72 9.65
CA PHE A 179 0.44 6.12 8.42
C PHE A 179 0.14 4.62 8.34
N ALA A 180 0.17 3.93 9.47
CA ALA A 180 -0.20 2.52 9.53
C ALA A 180 -1.67 2.29 9.15
N GLU A 181 -2.62 3.09 9.64
CA GLU A 181 -4.06 2.86 9.44
C GLU A 181 -4.77 3.92 8.59
N GLY A 182 -4.27 5.16 8.59
CA GLY A 182 -4.89 6.33 7.96
C GLY A 182 -4.56 6.52 6.47
N ASP A 183 -3.75 5.65 5.87
CA ASP A 183 -3.54 5.61 4.40
C ASP A 183 -4.79 5.14 3.62
N ALA A 184 -5.94 5.04 4.31
CA ALA A 184 -7.27 5.03 3.71
C ALA A 184 -7.63 6.36 3.00
N ARG A 185 -6.85 7.44 3.13
CA ARG A 185 -7.05 8.68 2.35
C ARG A 185 -7.05 8.44 0.83
N SER A 186 -6.32 7.44 0.35
CA SER A 186 -6.33 7.01 -1.06
C SER A 186 -7.72 6.56 -1.55
N GLY A 187 -8.61 6.12 -0.66
CA GLY A 187 -9.99 5.79 -0.98
C GLY A 187 -10.93 7.01 -1.05
N LEU A 188 -10.58 8.12 -0.39
CA LEU A 188 -11.39 9.35 -0.36
C LEU A 188 -10.96 10.36 -1.44
N SER A 189 -9.73 10.29 -1.94
CA SER A 189 -9.24 11.15 -3.04
C SER A 189 -9.89 10.88 -4.40
N GLU A 190 -10.65 9.78 -4.54
CA GLU A 190 -11.40 9.42 -5.76
C GLU A 190 -12.87 9.85 -5.72
N LEU A 191 -13.31 10.54 -4.65
CA LEU A 191 -14.59 11.24 -4.69
C LEU A 191 -14.45 12.43 -5.63
N PRO A 192 -15.40 12.65 -6.55
CA PRO A 192 -15.29 13.75 -7.50
C PRO A 192 -15.25 15.09 -6.75
N HIS A 193 -14.07 15.70 -6.70
CA HIS A 193 -13.91 17.11 -6.40
C HIS A 193 -14.48 17.91 -7.58
N ARG A 194 -15.80 18.10 -7.60
CA ARG A 194 -16.37 19.22 -8.36
C ARG A 194 -15.99 20.48 -7.59
N PRO A 195 -15.22 21.42 -8.15
CA PRO A 195 -15.12 22.74 -7.54
C PRO A 195 -16.54 23.30 -7.43
N ALA A 196 -16.88 23.80 -6.24
CA ALA A 196 -18.15 24.49 -6.04
C ALA A 196 -18.30 25.57 -7.13
N PRO A 197 -19.45 25.65 -7.82
CA PRO A 197 -19.67 26.71 -8.80
C PRO A 197 -19.47 28.05 -8.10
N GLY A 198 -18.52 28.84 -8.61
CA GLY A 198 -18.09 30.09 -8.02
C GLY A 198 -19.30 30.95 -7.68
N ILE A 199 -19.39 31.35 -6.41
CA ILE A 199 -20.23 32.46 -6.00
C ILE A 199 -19.69 33.66 -6.76
N GLY A 200 -20.39 34.03 -7.83
CA GLY A 200 -20.08 35.20 -8.63
C GLY A 200 -19.99 36.41 -7.72
N ARG A 201 -18.88 37.14 -7.83
CA ARG A 201 -18.79 38.49 -7.29
C ARG A 201 -19.96 39.27 -7.88
N ARG A 202 -20.93 39.64 -7.04
CA ARG A 202 -21.89 40.68 -7.40
C ARG A 202 -21.19 42.01 -7.22
N ASP A 203 -20.98 42.67 -8.34
CA ASP A 203 -20.58 44.06 -8.40
C ASP A 203 -21.57 44.96 -7.65
N GLY A 204 -21.01 45.95 -6.95
CA GLY A 204 -21.59 47.26 -6.68
C GLY A 204 -23.03 47.34 -6.15
N VAL A 205 -23.16 47.51 -4.83
CA VAL A 205 -24.25 48.34 -4.28
C VAL A 205 -23.62 49.39 -3.38
N GLU A 206 -23.56 50.62 -3.89
CA GLU A 206 -23.32 51.83 -3.11
C GLU A 206 -24.43 51.97 -2.06
N ALA A 207 -24.04 52.03 -0.78
CA ALA A 207 -24.92 52.51 0.27
C ALA A 207 -24.48 53.94 0.63
N GLY A 208 -25.19 54.92 0.07
CA GLY A 208 -25.10 56.31 0.50
C GLY A 208 -25.59 56.45 1.94
N VAL A 209 -24.80 57.14 2.76
CA VAL A 209 -25.20 57.61 4.09
C VAL A 209 -25.52 59.10 3.95
N GLN A 210 -26.82 59.42 3.96
CA GLN A 210 -27.34 60.77 4.24
C GLN A 210 -27.60 60.88 5.75
N GLY A 211 -27.26 62.04 6.30
CA GLY A 211 -26.94 62.24 7.71
C GLY A 211 -28.10 62.35 8.70
N LYS A 212 -27.70 62.39 9.96
CA LYS A 212 -28.01 63.48 10.89
C LYS A 212 -26.76 63.82 11.70
#